data_AF-A0A1L9T1W5-F1
#
_entry.id   AF-A0A1L9T1W5-F1
#
_cell.length_a   1.000
_cell.length_b   1.000
_cell.length_c   1.000
_cell.angle_alpha   90.00
_cell.angle_beta   90.00
_cell.angle_gamma   90.00
#
_symmetry.space_group_name_H-M   'P 1'
#
loop_
_entity.id
_entity.type
_entity.pdbx_description
1 polymer ?
#
loop_
_entity_poly.entity_id
_entity_poly.type
_entity_poly.pdbx_seq_one_letter_code
_entity_poly.pdbx_strand_id
1 'polypeptide(L)'
;MPLTLVIPLLVGLISSASAETILGVTVFTRNGDRTSRHYPDPALTNLGFQQNQQVGSDYRNLYIDPSSPKQILGISKDKYLSSQIYASAPAEHVHLNAATAFLQGLYPPLDEKTASETINNGSTIPAPLDGSKIPIIRAEDNSPSSIWISGAKQCPGITRSQQQLSHNSTYTHKVDSTRSFYEQFWPLLRNVSDYEHKSNLSYENAYDIFDLINVGLIHNDSMRHAVTGADLLQLRTLADTHEFDKASNFNAHPNGRIDAISARTLSAAIISRLNQTITSNGTNKFSLLSGGYEPMLAFFRLHDLTTPSPDFYGLPEYASTLTFELFTEENVTTFPDADEDLRIRFLFRNGSNPDRNLTAFPLFGKKEISLPWTEFLHQMSQLSIDTADEWCEICNPSQKQKPFCSSFRISYYTSSDLYDHGHGHKGISNAASGVIGAVVMLGILTAAAGSAFLFLRRRWERTGPVGSLLGTGVPRKGSIRSLTLSIGNERVRV
;
A
#
# COMPACT_ATOMS: atom_id res chain seq x y z
N MET A 1 8.83 -47.25 -47.27
CA MET A 1 8.17 -46.74 -46.04
C MET A 1 7.83 -45.28 -46.29
N PRO A 2 6.56 -44.87 -46.34
CA PRO A 2 6.22 -43.46 -46.54
C PRO A 2 6.40 -42.71 -45.22
N LEU A 3 7.06 -41.56 -45.29
CA LEU A 3 7.32 -40.67 -44.17
C LEU A 3 6.06 -39.80 -43.96
N THR A 4 5.27 -40.10 -42.92
CA THR A 4 4.11 -39.31 -42.51
C THR A 4 4.57 -38.05 -41.79
N LEU A 5 4.33 -36.90 -42.40
CA LEU A 5 4.56 -35.57 -41.82
C LEU A 5 3.40 -35.26 -40.84
N VAL A 6 3.68 -35.29 -39.54
CA VAL A 6 2.72 -34.87 -38.50
C VAL A 6 2.93 -33.37 -38.25
N ILE A 7 1.97 -32.55 -38.67
CA ILE A 7 1.90 -31.12 -38.35
C ILE A 7 1.23 -30.99 -36.98
N PRO A 8 1.88 -30.45 -35.94
CA PRO A 8 1.21 -30.20 -34.67
C PRO A 8 0.28 -28.99 -34.84
N LEU A 9 -1.03 -29.23 -34.67
CA LEU A 9 -2.03 -28.18 -34.59
C LEU A 9 -1.83 -27.43 -33.27
N LEU A 10 -1.22 -26.24 -33.33
CA LEU A 10 -1.11 -25.34 -32.19
C LEU A 10 -2.50 -24.76 -31.91
N VAL A 11 -3.26 -25.39 -31.01
CA VAL A 11 -4.51 -24.82 -30.50
C VAL A 11 -4.12 -23.68 -29.56
N GLY A 12 -4.14 -22.45 -30.09
CA GLY A 12 -4.05 -21.25 -29.28
C GLY A 12 -5.26 -21.18 -28.35
N LEU A 13 -5.03 -21.28 -27.03
CA LEU A 13 -5.99 -20.85 -26.03
C LEU A 13 -6.15 -19.33 -26.18
N ILE A 14 -7.15 -18.92 -26.94
CA ILE A 14 -7.64 -17.54 -26.91
C ILE A 14 -8.23 -17.36 -25.52
N SER A 15 -7.45 -16.75 -24.62
CA SER A 15 -7.99 -16.24 -23.36
C SER A 15 -8.98 -15.15 -23.74
N SER A 16 -10.28 -15.42 -23.65
CA SER A 16 -11.29 -14.38 -23.73
C SER A 16 -10.94 -13.36 -22.65
N ALA A 17 -10.44 -12.19 -23.05
CA ALA A 17 -10.26 -11.08 -22.12
C ALA A 17 -11.65 -10.76 -21.57
N SER A 18 -11.93 -11.21 -20.34
CA SER A 18 -13.13 -10.75 -19.63
C SER A 18 -13.04 -9.23 -19.60
N ALA A 19 -14.12 -8.56 -19.99
CA ALA A 19 -14.14 -7.12 -20.01
C ALA A 19 -14.09 -6.61 -18.56
N GLU A 20 -12.93 -6.20 -18.07
CA GLU A 20 -12.75 -5.66 -16.72
C GLU A 20 -12.77 -4.13 -16.73
N THR A 21 -13.28 -3.54 -15.65
CA THR A 21 -13.21 -2.08 -15.42
C THR A 21 -12.43 -1.79 -14.16
N ILE A 22 -11.35 -0.99 -14.27
CA ILE A 22 -10.61 -0.51 -13.11
C ILE A 22 -11.39 0.63 -12.46
N LEU A 23 -11.70 0.51 -11.18
CA LEU A 23 -12.49 1.48 -10.41
C LEU A 23 -11.60 2.41 -9.57
N GLY A 24 -10.43 1.94 -9.19
CA GLY A 24 -9.39 2.73 -8.55
C GLY A 24 -8.15 1.91 -8.24
N VAL A 25 -7.08 2.58 -7.83
CA VAL A 25 -5.81 1.95 -7.48
C VAL A 25 -5.20 2.55 -6.22
N THR A 26 -4.61 1.70 -5.41
CA THR A 26 -3.74 2.10 -4.29
C THR A 26 -2.32 1.63 -4.57
N VAL A 27 -1.37 2.57 -4.54
CA VAL A 27 0.04 2.34 -4.90
C VAL A 27 0.91 2.69 -3.70
N PHE A 28 1.78 1.79 -3.29
CA PHE A 28 2.92 2.10 -2.45
C PHE A 28 4.17 2.16 -3.32
N THR A 29 4.92 3.26 -3.27
CA THR A 29 6.16 3.45 -4.02
C THR A 29 7.35 3.59 -3.10
N ARG A 30 8.44 2.90 -3.43
CA ARG A 30 9.76 3.15 -2.85
C ARG A 30 10.36 4.41 -3.47
N ASN A 31 11.17 5.13 -2.70
CA ASN A 31 12.04 6.14 -3.29
C ASN A 31 12.96 5.58 -4.38
N GLY A 32 13.32 6.44 -5.32
CA GLY A 32 14.36 6.21 -6.31
C GLY A 32 15.76 6.30 -5.71
N ASP A 33 16.76 6.33 -6.58
CA ASP A 33 18.15 6.55 -6.24
C ASP A 33 18.35 7.80 -5.36
N ARG A 34 19.24 7.67 -4.38
CA ARG A 34 19.42 8.65 -3.31
C ARG A 34 20.87 8.63 -2.83
N THR A 35 21.25 9.66 -2.08
CA THR A 35 22.48 9.60 -1.27
C THR A 35 22.41 8.45 -0.26
N SER A 36 23.55 8.04 0.27
CA SER A 36 23.61 6.90 1.20
C SER A 36 22.79 7.14 2.46
N ARG A 37 22.11 6.10 2.94
CA ARG A 37 21.35 6.06 4.19
C ARG A 37 22.22 5.98 5.44
N HIS A 38 23.51 5.73 5.25
CA HIS A 38 24.50 5.84 6.32
C HIS A 38 24.46 7.23 6.95
N TYR A 39 24.30 8.26 6.11
CA TYR A 39 24.22 9.65 6.55
C TYR A 39 22.77 10.06 6.88
N PRO A 40 22.58 10.97 7.85
CA PRO A 40 21.25 11.49 8.17
C PRO A 40 20.63 12.20 6.96
N ASP A 41 19.30 12.16 6.91
CA ASP A 41 18.48 12.84 5.90
C ASP A 41 18.94 12.58 4.45
N PRO A 42 18.90 11.31 4.00
CA PRO A 42 19.24 10.98 2.61
C PRO A 42 18.40 11.83 1.65
N ALA A 43 19.01 12.30 0.58
CA ALA A 43 18.38 13.11 -0.44
C ALA A 43 18.18 12.30 -1.71
N LEU A 44 17.02 12.44 -2.34
CA LEU A 44 16.77 11.89 -3.67
C LEU A 44 17.71 12.58 -4.68
N THR A 45 18.43 11.81 -5.49
CA THR A 45 19.29 12.38 -6.53
C THR A 45 18.47 12.73 -7.76
N ASN A 46 19.07 13.43 -8.73
CA ASN A 46 18.42 13.66 -10.03
C ASN A 46 18.07 12.34 -10.75
N LEU A 47 18.90 11.29 -10.58
CA LEU A 47 18.57 9.95 -11.07
C LEU A 47 17.33 9.42 -10.37
N GLY A 48 17.22 9.55 -9.05
CA GLY A 48 16.04 9.13 -8.30
C GLY A 48 14.76 9.88 -8.70
N PHE A 49 14.85 11.19 -8.92
CA PHE A 49 13.73 11.97 -9.47
C PHE A 49 13.26 11.41 -10.82
N GLN A 50 14.19 11.16 -11.75
CA GLN A 50 13.86 10.58 -13.06
C GLN A 50 13.25 9.19 -12.94
N GLN A 51 13.78 8.33 -12.06
CA GLN A 51 13.26 6.98 -11.85
C GLN A 51 11.81 6.99 -11.33
N ASN A 52 11.51 7.77 -10.29
CA ASN A 52 10.13 7.88 -9.79
C ASN A 52 9.20 8.55 -10.79
N GLN A 53 9.67 9.59 -11.50
CA GLN A 53 8.88 10.25 -12.55
C GLN A 53 8.55 9.29 -13.69
N GLN A 54 9.52 8.52 -14.18
CA GLN A 54 9.30 7.53 -15.24
C GLN A 54 8.26 6.50 -14.82
N VAL A 55 8.38 5.96 -13.60
CA VAL A 55 7.37 5.03 -13.06
C VAL A 55 5.99 5.71 -13.01
N GLY A 56 5.90 6.96 -12.54
CA GLY A 56 4.65 7.73 -12.58
C GLY A 56 4.04 7.86 -13.98
N SER A 57 4.87 8.09 -15.00
CA SER A 57 4.45 8.14 -16.40
C SER A 57 3.96 6.79 -16.93
N ASP A 58 4.57 5.68 -16.51
CA ASP A 58 4.09 4.35 -16.85
C ASP A 58 2.70 4.09 -16.26
N TYR A 59 2.43 4.57 -15.03
CA TYR A 59 1.10 4.51 -14.42
C TYR A 59 0.09 5.42 -15.13
N ARG A 60 0.51 6.58 -15.64
CA ARG A 60 -0.35 7.43 -16.48
C ARG A 60 -0.80 6.68 -17.72
N ASN A 61 0.16 6.06 -18.42
CA ASN A 61 -0.13 5.30 -19.64
C ASN A 61 -1.08 4.14 -19.37
N LEU A 62 -0.98 3.50 -18.20
CA LEU A 62 -1.82 2.36 -17.86
C LEU A 62 -3.21 2.75 -17.34
N TYR A 63 -3.30 3.74 -16.45
CA TYR A 63 -4.49 3.99 -15.65
C TYR A 63 -5.20 5.31 -15.96
N ILE A 64 -4.57 6.23 -16.71
CA ILE A 64 -5.15 7.54 -17.03
C ILE A 64 -5.41 7.69 -18.52
N ASP A 65 -4.55 7.14 -19.38
CA ASP A 65 -4.70 7.23 -20.83
C ASP A 65 -6.05 6.61 -21.29
N PRO A 66 -6.92 7.35 -22.00
CA PRO A 66 -8.19 6.83 -22.50
C PRO A 66 -8.07 5.70 -23.52
N SER A 67 -6.92 5.53 -24.14
CA SER A 67 -6.65 4.40 -25.04
C SER A 67 -6.27 3.13 -24.30
N SER A 68 -5.96 3.22 -23.00
CA SER A 68 -5.65 2.05 -22.19
C SER A 68 -6.92 1.28 -21.83
N PRO A 69 -6.93 -0.06 -22.00
CA PRO A 69 -8.04 -0.89 -21.52
C PRO A 69 -8.13 -0.91 -19.99
N LYS A 70 -7.11 -0.42 -19.28
CA LYS A 70 -7.06 -0.31 -17.82
C LYS A 70 -7.30 1.10 -17.30
N GLN A 71 -7.79 2.02 -18.14
CA GLN A 71 -8.14 3.35 -17.67
C GLN A 71 -9.06 3.25 -16.44
N ILE A 72 -8.72 3.98 -15.38
CA ILE A 72 -9.58 4.07 -14.21
C ILE A 72 -10.87 4.79 -14.61
N LEU A 73 -12.01 4.17 -14.33
CA LEU A 73 -13.32 4.69 -14.65
C LEU A 73 -13.48 6.14 -14.20
N GLY A 74 -13.70 7.06 -15.15
CA GLY A 74 -13.98 8.48 -14.89
C GLY A 74 -12.82 9.28 -14.28
N ILE A 75 -11.58 8.79 -14.32
CA ILE A 75 -10.43 9.59 -13.90
C ILE A 75 -10.18 10.75 -14.87
N SER A 76 -9.80 11.91 -14.35
CA SER A 76 -9.46 13.05 -15.19
C SER A 76 -8.12 12.82 -15.89
N LYS A 77 -8.10 12.93 -17.21
CA LYS A 77 -6.91 12.77 -18.04
C LYS A 77 -5.91 13.92 -17.86
N ASP A 78 -6.39 15.16 -18.02
CA ASP A 78 -5.55 16.33 -18.18
C ASP A 78 -5.51 17.21 -16.93
N LYS A 79 -6.51 17.10 -16.04
CA LYS A 79 -6.57 17.91 -14.82
C LYS A 79 -6.22 17.06 -13.61
N TYR A 80 -5.23 17.50 -12.84
CA TYR A 80 -5.02 17.00 -11.49
C TYR A 80 -6.19 17.46 -10.62
N LEU A 81 -7.04 16.52 -10.20
CA LEU A 81 -8.15 16.77 -9.29
C LEU A 81 -7.83 16.19 -7.92
N SER A 82 -7.65 17.04 -6.91
CA SER A 82 -7.38 16.61 -5.53
C SER A 82 -8.53 15.81 -4.90
N SER A 83 -9.72 15.84 -5.50
CA SER A 83 -10.84 14.96 -5.14
C SER A 83 -10.66 13.53 -5.65
N GLN A 84 -9.88 13.31 -6.71
CA GLN A 84 -9.61 12.00 -7.31
C GLN A 84 -8.27 11.40 -6.87
N ILE A 85 -7.29 12.23 -6.52
CA ILE A 85 -5.93 11.82 -6.20
C ILE A 85 -5.63 12.09 -4.73
N TYR A 86 -5.25 11.04 -4.00
CA TYR A 86 -4.71 11.12 -2.66
C TYR A 86 -3.22 10.78 -2.68
N ALA A 87 -2.39 11.53 -1.94
CA ALA A 87 -0.99 11.20 -1.77
C ALA A 87 -0.50 11.49 -0.35
N SER A 88 0.33 10.62 0.19
CA SER A 88 1.01 10.82 1.47
C SER A 88 2.38 10.16 1.54
N ALA A 89 3.22 10.70 2.42
CA ALA A 89 4.56 10.20 2.70
C ALA A 89 4.95 10.56 4.13
N PRO A 90 5.90 9.85 4.76
CA PRO A 90 6.59 10.32 5.96
C PRO A 90 7.18 11.71 5.70
N ALA A 91 7.27 12.55 6.73
CA ALA A 91 7.89 13.88 6.63
C ALA A 91 9.43 13.83 6.52
N GLU A 92 9.92 13.09 5.53
CA GLU A 92 11.31 12.93 5.16
C GLU A 92 11.46 13.32 3.69
N HIS A 93 12.44 14.17 3.39
CA HIS A 93 12.60 14.79 2.07
C HIS A 93 12.66 13.75 0.95
N VAL A 94 13.36 12.63 1.15
CA VAL A 94 13.47 11.55 0.15
C VAL A 94 12.11 10.97 -0.27
N HIS A 95 11.18 10.77 0.67
CA HIS A 95 9.88 10.16 0.38
C HIS A 95 8.89 11.18 -0.19
N LEU A 96 8.89 12.40 0.33
CA LEU A 96 8.10 13.51 -0.22
C LEU A 96 8.52 13.85 -1.66
N ASN A 97 9.82 13.89 -1.93
CA ASN A 97 10.36 14.13 -3.26
C ASN A 97 10.05 12.98 -4.22
N ALA A 98 10.14 11.72 -3.76
CA ALA A 98 9.76 10.56 -4.57
C ALA A 98 8.26 10.59 -4.94
N ALA A 99 7.38 10.93 -3.99
CA ALA A 99 5.96 11.12 -4.26
C ALA A 99 5.71 12.26 -5.26
N THR A 100 6.42 13.38 -5.10
CA THR A 100 6.33 14.54 -6.00
C THR A 100 6.72 14.15 -7.43
N ALA A 101 7.88 13.49 -7.59
CA ALA A 101 8.38 13.03 -8.87
C ALA A 101 7.40 12.06 -9.55
N PHE A 102 6.91 11.08 -8.79
CA PHE A 102 5.90 10.14 -9.28
C PHE A 102 4.65 10.87 -9.80
N LEU A 103 4.11 11.81 -9.02
CA LEU A 103 2.88 12.53 -9.41
C LEU A 103 3.11 13.49 -10.58
N GLN A 104 4.32 14.04 -10.73
CA GLN A 104 4.71 14.80 -11.93
C GLN A 104 4.78 13.91 -13.17
N GLY A 105 5.18 12.64 -13.02
CA GLY A 105 5.08 11.65 -14.10
C GLY A 105 3.63 11.26 -14.42
N LEU A 106 2.79 11.13 -13.38
CA LEU A 106 1.38 10.75 -13.48
C LEU A 106 0.52 11.85 -14.14
N TYR A 107 0.79 13.10 -13.79
CA TYR A 107 0.17 14.31 -14.35
C TYR A 107 1.27 15.28 -14.84
N PRO A 108 1.85 15.02 -16.03
CA PRO A 108 2.87 15.89 -16.59
C PRO A 108 2.32 17.29 -16.91
N PRO A 109 3.21 18.28 -17.12
CA PRO A 109 2.82 19.61 -17.58
C PRO A 109 1.95 19.52 -18.85
N LEU A 110 0.93 20.37 -18.93
CA LEU A 110 0.15 20.53 -20.16
C LEU A 110 0.81 21.61 -21.03
N ASP A 111 0.61 21.54 -22.35
CA ASP A 111 1.07 22.58 -23.28
C ASP A 111 0.62 23.98 -22.81
N GLU A 112 1.46 25.00 -23.00
CA GLU A 112 1.24 26.38 -22.54
C GLU A 112 -0.15 26.94 -22.92
N LYS A 113 -0.64 26.60 -24.12
CA LYS A 113 -1.96 27.04 -24.61
C LYS A 113 -3.12 26.53 -23.76
N THR A 114 -2.97 25.33 -23.19
CA THR A 114 -3.94 24.69 -22.29
C THR A 114 -3.72 25.05 -20.82
N ALA A 115 -2.56 25.61 -20.48
CA ALA A 115 -2.16 25.95 -19.14
C ALA A 115 -2.18 27.47 -18.92
N SER A 116 -3.24 28.16 -19.35
CA SER A 116 -3.43 29.57 -19.07
C SER A 116 -4.86 29.89 -18.63
N GLU A 117 -5.02 30.89 -17.78
CA GLU A 117 -6.33 31.41 -17.38
C GLU A 117 -6.54 32.80 -17.97
N THR A 118 -7.77 33.09 -18.40
CA THR A 118 -8.15 34.44 -18.81
C THR A 118 -8.94 35.07 -17.68
N ILE A 119 -8.43 36.18 -17.15
CA ILE A 119 -9.10 36.93 -16.07
C ILE A 119 -10.04 38.00 -16.67
N ASN A 120 -10.97 38.51 -15.87
CA ASN A 120 -12.05 39.41 -16.32
C ASN A 120 -11.59 40.70 -17.04
N ASN A 121 -10.34 41.12 -16.86
CA ASN A 121 -9.78 42.28 -17.56
C ASN A 121 -9.26 41.96 -18.97
N GLY A 122 -9.42 40.72 -19.45
CA GLY A 122 -8.97 40.25 -20.75
C GLY A 122 -7.51 39.79 -20.80
N SER A 123 -6.77 39.86 -19.70
CA SER A 123 -5.38 39.35 -19.64
C SER A 123 -5.36 37.84 -19.53
N THR A 124 -4.41 37.22 -20.23
CA THR A 124 -4.11 35.79 -20.11
C THR A 124 -2.93 35.60 -19.18
N ILE A 125 -3.13 34.85 -18.10
CA ILE A 125 -2.12 34.51 -17.11
C ILE A 125 -1.65 33.08 -17.39
N PRO A 126 -0.39 32.87 -17.82
CA PRO A 126 0.14 31.52 -17.97
C PRO A 126 0.31 30.85 -16.60
N ALA A 127 0.11 29.54 -16.55
CA ALA A 127 0.42 28.75 -15.38
C ALA A 127 1.94 28.77 -15.11
N PRO A 128 2.36 28.83 -13.84
CA PRO A 128 3.77 28.81 -13.48
C PRO A 128 4.43 27.47 -13.86
N LEU A 129 5.78 27.46 -13.94
CA LEU A 129 6.58 26.26 -14.20
C LEU A 129 6.15 25.50 -15.47
N ASP A 130 5.93 26.24 -16.56
CA ASP A 130 5.56 25.69 -17.88
C ASP A 130 4.31 24.78 -17.84
N GLY A 131 3.34 25.11 -16.98
CA GLY A 131 2.10 24.34 -16.85
C GLY A 131 2.16 23.13 -15.92
N SER A 132 3.28 22.94 -15.21
CA SER A 132 3.46 21.89 -14.21
C SER A 132 2.37 21.90 -13.16
N LYS A 133 1.84 20.72 -12.82
CA LYS A 133 0.89 20.58 -11.71
C LYS A 133 1.66 20.46 -10.40
N ILE A 134 1.18 21.17 -9.37
CA ILE A 134 1.71 21.08 -8.02
C ILE A 134 0.86 20.05 -7.26
N PRO A 135 1.35 18.82 -7.06
CA PRO A 135 0.58 17.81 -6.34
C PRO A 135 0.44 18.19 -4.86
N ILE A 136 -0.67 17.76 -4.25
CA ILE A 136 -0.87 17.88 -2.80
C ILE A 136 -0.45 16.57 -2.17
N ILE A 137 0.60 16.60 -1.34
CA ILE A 137 1.12 15.45 -0.62
C ILE A 137 1.00 15.73 0.87
N ARG A 138 0.39 14.79 1.60
CA ARG A 138 0.33 14.87 3.06
C ARG A 138 1.63 14.35 3.65
N ALA A 139 2.37 15.23 4.32
CA ALA A 139 3.51 14.86 5.13
C ALA A 139 3.03 14.35 6.49
N GLU A 140 3.33 13.09 6.80
CA GLU A 140 2.93 12.45 8.04
C GLU A 140 4.11 12.52 9.04
N ASP A 141 3.94 13.29 10.11
CA ASP A 141 4.93 13.41 11.18
C ASP A 141 4.28 13.45 12.56
N ASN A 142 4.91 12.77 13.52
CA ASN A 142 4.60 12.82 14.95
C ASN A 142 3.10 12.77 15.33
N SER A 143 2.29 12.18 14.46
CA SER A 143 0.85 11.96 14.59
C SER A 143 0.54 10.46 14.58
N PRO A 144 -0.66 10.04 15.04
CA PRO A 144 -1.14 8.68 14.85
C PRO A 144 -1.03 8.17 13.40
N SER A 145 -1.19 9.05 12.40
CA SER A 145 -1.11 8.68 10.99
C SER A 145 0.31 8.39 10.48
N SER A 146 1.35 8.83 11.19
CA SER A 146 2.75 8.61 10.81
C SER A 146 3.17 7.13 10.80
N ILE A 147 2.45 6.26 11.51
CA ILE A 147 2.79 4.83 11.61
C ILE A 147 2.33 4.02 10.39
N TRP A 148 1.38 4.54 9.60
CA TRP A 148 0.76 3.79 8.51
C TRP A 148 1.73 3.47 7.37
N ILE A 149 2.67 4.38 7.09
CA ILE A 149 3.70 4.18 6.05
C ILE A 149 5.04 3.78 6.67
N SER A 150 5.35 4.30 7.86
CA SER A 150 6.65 4.11 8.55
C SER A 150 6.51 3.40 9.90
N GLY A 151 5.74 2.31 9.95
CA GLY A 151 5.42 1.62 11.21
C GLY A 151 6.61 1.05 11.99
N ALA A 152 7.76 0.84 11.34
CA ALA A 152 8.99 0.41 12.03
C ALA A 152 9.78 1.57 12.65
N LYS A 153 9.55 2.82 12.20
CA LYS A 153 10.31 3.98 12.64
C LYS A 153 9.99 4.29 14.09
N GLN A 154 11.05 4.43 14.90
CA GLN A 154 10.93 4.70 16.35
C GLN A 154 10.09 3.65 17.10
N CYS A 155 10.21 2.38 16.71
CA CYS A 155 9.57 1.25 17.38
C CYS A 155 10.61 0.43 18.16
N PRO A 156 10.87 0.68 19.45
CA PRO A 156 11.84 -0.11 20.23
C PRO A 156 11.58 -1.63 20.23
N GLY A 157 10.34 -2.06 20.05
CA GLY A 157 9.99 -3.47 19.85
C GLY A 157 10.75 -4.12 18.70
N ILE A 158 10.79 -3.48 17.52
CA ILE A 158 11.48 -4.03 16.35
C ILE A 158 12.99 -4.11 16.56
N THR A 159 13.58 -3.08 17.18
CA THR A 159 15.02 -3.04 17.48
C THR A 159 15.41 -4.20 18.39
N ARG A 160 14.62 -4.48 19.44
CA ARG A 160 14.86 -5.62 20.33
C ARG A 160 14.72 -6.96 19.61
N SER A 161 13.74 -7.09 18.71
CA SER A 161 13.53 -8.32 17.93
C SER A 161 14.71 -8.58 16.97
N GLN A 162 15.17 -7.55 16.27
CA GLN A 162 16.33 -7.64 15.38
C GLN A 162 17.62 -7.95 16.14
N GLN A 163 17.79 -7.45 17.36
CA GLN A 163 18.92 -7.82 18.22
C GLN A 163 18.93 -9.31 18.60
N GLN A 164 17.79 -10.01 18.56
CA GLN A 164 17.77 -11.47 18.79
C GLN A 164 18.39 -12.25 17.64
N LEU A 165 18.49 -11.68 16.42
CA LEU A 165 19.12 -12.34 15.29
C LEU A 165 20.59 -12.68 15.54
N SER A 166 21.31 -11.88 16.34
CA SER A 166 22.71 -12.15 16.68
C SER A 166 22.91 -13.45 17.45
N HIS A 167 21.86 -14.00 18.06
CA HIS A 167 21.87 -15.29 18.77
C HIS A 167 21.51 -16.48 17.86
N ASN A 168 21.11 -16.23 16.61
CA ASN A 168 20.78 -17.29 15.66
C ASN A 168 22.07 -17.88 15.07
N SER A 169 22.25 -19.20 15.17
CA SER A 169 23.45 -19.88 14.68
C SER A 169 23.68 -19.69 13.18
N THR A 170 22.62 -19.59 12.37
CA THR A 170 22.72 -19.29 10.93
C THR A 170 23.25 -17.88 10.70
N TYR A 171 22.82 -16.91 11.51
CA TYR A 171 23.31 -15.54 11.44
C TYR A 171 24.78 -15.47 11.86
N THR A 172 25.15 -16.06 13.00
CA THR A 172 26.54 -16.09 13.47
C THR A 172 27.46 -16.78 12.46
N HIS A 173 27.02 -17.89 11.87
CA HIS A 173 27.77 -18.57 10.82
C HIS A 173 27.96 -17.68 9.57
N LYS A 174 26.96 -16.90 9.16
CA LYS A 174 27.11 -15.91 8.06
C LYS A 174 28.14 -14.84 8.40
N VAL A 175 28.09 -14.29 9.63
CA VAL A 175 29.09 -13.30 10.10
C VAL A 175 30.51 -13.85 9.99
N ASP A 176 30.73 -15.08 10.46
CA ASP A 176 32.07 -15.68 10.45
C ASP A 176 32.53 -16.08 9.05
N SER A 177 31.67 -16.74 8.27
CA SER A 177 32.01 -17.23 6.92
C SER A 177 32.21 -16.12 5.89
N THR A 178 31.65 -14.93 6.10
CA THR A 178 31.78 -13.78 5.19
C THR A 178 32.76 -12.72 5.69
N ARG A 179 33.43 -12.93 6.82
CA ARG A 179 34.30 -11.94 7.45
C ARG A 179 35.38 -11.42 6.50
N SER A 180 36.17 -12.31 5.90
CA SER A 180 37.23 -11.94 4.97
C SER A 180 36.71 -11.22 3.72
N PHE A 181 35.49 -11.55 3.28
CA PHE A 181 34.85 -10.90 2.14
C PHE A 181 34.52 -9.44 2.44
N TYR A 182 33.93 -9.13 3.60
CA TYR A 182 33.63 -7.73 3.97
C TYR A 182 34.89 -6.92 4.26
N GLU A 183 35.83 -7.53 4.97
CA GLU A 183 37.09 -6.92 5.35
C GLU A 183 37.95 -6.43 4.17
N GLN A 184 37.78 -7.02 2.97
CA GLN A 184 38.51 -6.62 1.78
C GLN A 184 38.17 -5.18 1.33
N PHE A 185 36.97 -4.68 1.66
CA PHE A 185 36.50 -3.34 1.27
C PHE A 185 37.02 -2.23 2.19
N TRP A 186 37.85 -2.56 3.19
CA TRP A 186 38.47 -1.59 4.09
C TRP A 186 39.14 -0.40 3.39
N PRO A 187 39.91 -0.57 2.29
CA PRO A 187 40.50 0.56 1.58
C PRO A 187 39.48 1.59 1.07
N LEU A 188 38.24 1.16 0.79
CA LEU A 188 37.15 2.01 0.30
C LEU A 188 36.42 2.72 1.44
N LEU A 189 36.25 2.06 2.58
CA LEU A 189 35.36 2.52 3.65
C LEU A 189 36.06 3.04 4.91
N ARG A 190 37.40 2.93 5.03
CA ARG A 190 38.18 3.38 6.20
C ARG A 190 38.05 4.86 6.58
N ASN A 191 37.49 5.69 5.70
CA ASN A 191 37.27 7.13 5.92
C ASN A 191 35.82 7.45 6.28
N VAL A 192 34.95 6.45 6.34
CA VAL A 192 33.58 6.58 6.87
C VAL A 192 33.70 6.53 8.39
N SER A 193 33.17 7.55 9.08
CA SER A 193 33.44 7.79 10.51
C SER A 193 33.12 6.62 11.42
N ASP A 194 32.09 5.85 11.08
CA ASP A 194 31.59 4.77 11.93
C ASP A 194 32.38 3.45 11.75
N TYR A 195 33.28 3.41 10.75
CA TYR A 195 34.18 2.29 10.48
C TYR A 195 35.61 2.63 10.90
N GLU A 196 35.86 2.61 12.21
CA GLU A 196 37.17 2.92 12.81
C GLU A 196 38.21 1.80 12.62
N HIS A 197 37.74 0.56 12.46
CA HIS A 197 38.57 -0.63 12.34
C HIS A 197 38.09 -1.54 11.21
N LYS A 198 39.04 -2.24 10.57
CA LYS A 198 38.77 -3.22 9.51
C LYS A 198 37.73 -4.28 9.93
N SER A 199 37.77 -4.70 11.20
CA SER A 199 36.82 -5.66 11.77
C SER A 199 35.38 -5.13 11.91
N ASN A 200 35.14 -3.82 11.78
CA ASN A 200 33.78 -3.28 11.76
C ASN A 200 33.06 -3.60 10.44
N LEU A 201 33.80 -3.93 9.37
CA LEU A 201 33.23 -4.39 8.12
C LEU A 201 32.86 -5.88 8.24
N SER A 202 31.60 -6.15 8.52
CA SER A 202 31.07 -7.50 8.72
C SER A 202 29.63 -7.62 8.22
N TYR A 203 29.10 -8.85 8.18
CA TYR A 203 27.69 -9.10 7.85
C TYR A 203 26.70 -8.40 8.80
N GLU A 204 27.13 -8.01 10.00
CA GLU A 204 26.29 -7.24 10.93
C GLU A 204 25.89 -5.88 10.36
N ASN A 205 26.71 -5.34 9.45
CA ASN A 205 26.48 -4.08 8.75
C ASN A 205 26.22 -4.32 7.25
N ALA A 206 25.73 -5.51 6.86
CA ALA A 206 25.64 -5.93 5.47
C ALA A 206 24.93 -4.92 4.56
N TYR A 207 23.78 -4.39 5.01
CA TYR A 207 23.03 -3.39 4.25
C TYR A 207 23.76 -2.05 4.15
N ASP A 208 24.32 -1.55 5.25
CA ASP A 208 24.99 -0.25 5.28
C ASP A 208 26.24 -0.24 4.38
N ILE A 209 27.05 -1.31 4.45
CA ILE A 209 28.21 -1.50 3.59
C ILE A 209 27.79 -1.58 2.11
N PHE A 210 26.76 -2.37 1.80
CA PHE A 210 26.24 -2.45 0.44
C PHE A 210 25.73 -1.08 -0.04
N ASP A 211 25.00 -0.34 0.78
CA ASP A 211 24.45 0.96 0.42
C ASP A 211 25.53 2.00 0.13
N LEU A 212 26.53 2.12 1.01
CA LEU A 212 27.68 3.01 0.82
C LEU A 212 28.43 2.69 -0.48
N ILE A 213 28.71 1.40 -0.73
CA ILE A 213 29.41 0.96 -1.94
C ILE A 213 28.55 1.19 -3.17
N ASN A 214 27.27 0.79 -3.16
CA ASN A 214 26.37 0.92 -4.30
C ASN A 214 26.19 2.39 -4.71
N VAL A 215 25.90 3.27 -3.75
CA VAL A 215 25.80 4.71 -3.99
C VAL A 215 27.15 5.27 -4.48
N GLY A 216 28.25 4.83 -3.89
CA GLY A 216 29.59 5.20 -4.33
C GLY A 216 29.88 4.80 -5.78
N LEU A 217 29.50 3.60 -6.21
CA LEU A 217 29.66 3.13 -7.59
C LEU A 217 28.82 3.93 -8.59
N ILE A 218 27.64 4.42 -8.18
CA ILE A 218 26.75 5.21 -9.05
C ILE A 218 27.26 6.66 -9.18
N HIS A 219 27.72 7.27 -8.09
CA HIS A 219 27.93 8.72 -8.01
C HIS A 219 29.39 9.17 -7.85
N ASN A 220 30.29 8.29 -7.40
CA ASN A 220 31.70 8.63 -7.19
C ASN A 220 32.57 8.04 -8.30
N ASP A 221 33.09 8.91 -9.16
CA ASP A 221 33.90 8.50 -10.31
C ASP A 221 35.13 7.66 -9.91
N SER A 222 35.75 7.98 -8.78
CA SER A 222 36.89 7.23 -8.23
C SER A 222 36.56 5.79 -7.81
N MET A 223 35.27 5.46 -7.62
CA MET A 223 34.83 4.12 -7.24
C MET A 223 34.37 3.29 -8.43
N ARG A 224 34.22 3.86 -9.64
CA ARG A 224 33.62 3.19 -10.82
C ARG A 224 34.13 1.77 -11.10
N HIS A 225 35.41 1.50 -10.79
CA HIS A 225 36.06 0.20 -10.99
C HIS A 225 36.65 -0.40 -9.70
N ALA A 226 36.25 0.13 -8.53
CA ALA A 226 36.79 -0.27 -7.24
C ALA A 226 36.24 -1.61 -6.73
N VAL A 227 35.11 -2.07 -7.28
CA VAL A 227 34.43 -3.31 -6.89
C VAL A 227 34.08 -4.10 -8.14
N THR A 228 34.35 -5.40 -8.14
CA THR A 228 34.01 -6.26 -9.29
C THR A 228 32.50 -6.51 -9.35
N GLY A 229 31.97 -6.87 -10.53
CA GLY A 229 30.56 -7.21 -10.65
C GLY A 229 30.14 -8.40 -9.78
N ALA A 230 31.05 -9.37 -9.58
CA ALA A 230 30.81 -10.52 -8.71
C ALA A 230 30.76 -10.11 -7.24
N ASP A 231 31.68 -9.25 -6.80
CA ASP A 231 31.70 -8.72 -5.44
C ASP A 231 30.47 -7.86 -5.14
N LEU A 232 30.06 -7.00 -6.09
CA LEU A 232 28.85 -6.19 -5.93
C LEU A 232 27.60 -7.07 -5.83
N LEU A 233 27.50 -8.12 -6.64
CA LEU A 233 26.40 -9.08 -6.57
C LEU A 233 26.38 -9.80 -5.22
N GLN A 234 27.55 -10.20 -4.70
CA GLN A 234 27.65 -10.85 -3.40
C GLN A 234 27.30 -9.90 -2.25
N LEU A 235 27.76 -8.64 -2.28
CA LEU A 235 27.35 -7.60 -1.34
C LEU A 235 25.82 -7.41 -1.35
N ARG A 236 25.23 -7.33 -2.55
CA ARG A 236 23.77 -7.22 -2.72
C ARG A 236 23.05 -8.43 -2.14
N THR A 237 23.48 -9.64 -2.46
CA THR A 237 22.84 -10.89 -1.99
C THR A 237 22.89 -11.00 -0.47
N LEU A 238 24.02 -10.62 0.15
CA LEU A 238 24.15 -10.61 1.60
C LEU A 238 23.29 -9.51 2.24
N ALA A 239 23.21 -8.32 1.65
CA ALA A 239 22.32 -7.26 2.11
C ALA A 239 20.84 -7.61 1.99
N ASP A 240 20.44 -8.24 0.87
CA ASP A 240 19.10 -8.79 0.64
C ASP A 240 18.72 -9.75 1.76
N THR A 241 19.60 -10.72 2.00
CA THR A 241 19.37 -11.74 3.02
C THR A 241 19.30 -11.12 4.43
N HIS A 242 20.20 -10.19 4.74
CA HIS A 242 20.25 -9.52 6.03
C HIS A 242 18.98 -8.72 6.33
N GLU A 243 18.50 -7.93 5.37
CA GLU A 243 17.29 -7.12 5.56
C GLU A 243 16.02 -7.97 5.51
N PHE A 244 15.99 -9.04 4.70
CA PHE A 244 14.88 -9.98 4.70
C PHE A 244 14.80 -10.77 6.02
N ASP A 245 15.92 -11.26 6.56
CA ASP A 245 15.98 -11.93 7.86
C ASP A 245 15.44 -11.02 8.98
N LYS A 246 15.80 -9.72 8.96
CA LYS A 246 15.25 -8.70 9.89
C LYS A 246 13.74 -8.49 9.76
N ALA A 247 13.21 -8.56 8.53
CA ALA A 247 11.78 -8.38 8.29
C ALA A 247 10.95 -9.66 8.55
N SER A 248 11.60 -10.80 8.75
CA SER A 248 10.95 -12.13 8.77
C SER A 248 11.22 -12.99 10.01
N ASN A 249 11.91 -12.45 11.04
CA ASN A 249 12.28 -13.14 12.27
C ASN A 249 11.09 -13.37 13.23
N PHE A 250 10.05 -14.09 12.81
CA PHE A 250 8.86 -14.37 13.63
C PHE A 250 9.16 -15.34 14.79
N ASN A 251 9.79 -14.85 15.85
CA ASN A 251 9.84 -15.61 17.09
C ASN A 251 8.44 -15.61 17.72
N ALA A 252 7.92 -16.82 17.94
CA ALA A 252 6.56 -17.09 18.40
C ALA A 252 6.28 -16.51 19.81
N HIS A 253 5.83 -15.26 19.85
CA HIS A 253 5.02 -14.71 20.94
C HIS A 253 3.60 -14.47 20.39
N PRO A 254 2.55 -14.38 21.22
CA PRO A 254 1.26 -13.81 20.79
C PRO A 254 1.36 -12.37 20.24
N ASN A 255 2.50 -11.69 20.48
CA ASN A 255 2.92 -10.40 19.88
C ASN A 255 3.92 -10.59 18.70
N GLY A 256 4.06 -11.82 18.20
CA GLY A 256 5.18 -12.35 17.41
C GLY A 256 5.26 -11.93 15.95
N ARG A 257 4.56 -10.84 15.58
CA ARG A 257 4.69 -10.20 14.26
C ARG A 257 5.31 -8.80 14.38
N ILE A 258 6.06 -8.54 15.45
CA ILE A 258 6.76 -7.25 15.63
C ILE A 258 7.71 -6.94 14.48
N ASP A 259 8.37 -7.95 13.91
CA ASP A 259 9.25 -7.79 12.73
C ASP A 259 8.47 -7.35 11.48
N ALA A 260 7.18 -7.71 11.43
CA ALA A 260 6.27 -7.28 10.37
C ALA A 260 5.47 -6.02 10.72
N ILE A 261 5.78 -5.29 11.80
CA ILE A 261 5.00 -4.12 12.23
C ILE A 261 4.75 -3.11 11.10
N SER A 262 5.76 -2.84 10.27
CA SER A 262 5.66 -1.94 9.12
C SER A 262 4.69 -2.46 8.06
N ALA A 263 4.64 -3.77 7.83
CA ALA A 263 3.67 -4.39 6.93
C ALA A 263 2.28 -4.47 7.53
N ARG A 264 2.14 -4.69 8.84
CA ARG A 264 0.84 -4.70 9.52
C ARG A 264 0.17 -3.32 9.43
N THR A 265 0.93 -2.24 9.67
CA THR A 265 0.41 -0.87 9.57
C THR A 265 0.20 -0.44 8.11
N LEU A 266 1.09 -0.83 7.18
CA LEU A 266 0.89 -0.59 5.75
C LEU A 266 -0.37 -1.32 5.23
N SER A 267 -0.65 -2.52 5.74
CA SER A 267 -1.85 -3.28 5.37
C SER A 267 -3.13 -2.55 5.77
N ALA A 268 -3.17 -1.96 6.97
CA ALA A 268 -4.28 -1.10 7.40
C ALA A 268 -4.40 0.16 6.52
N ALA A 269 -3.29 0.76 6.11
CA ALA A 269 -3.28 1.90 5.20
C ALA A 269 -3.90 1.55 3.84
N ILE A 270 -3.50 0.42 3.25
CA ILE A 270 -4.03 -0.10 1.98
C ILE A 270 -5.54 -0.35 2.06
N ILE A 271 -5.99 -1.05 3.12
CA ILE A 271 -7.43 -1.26 3.38
C ILE A 271 -8.16 0.07 3.42
N SER A 272 -7.64 1.04 4.18
CA SER A 272 -8.26 2.36 4.31
C SER A 272 -8.39 3.09 2.96
N ARG A 273 -7.37 3.03 2.09
CA ARG A 273 -7.40 3.69 0.78
C ARG A 273 -8.35 3.01 -0.20
N LEU A 274 -8.38 1.69 -0.23
CA LEU A 274 -9.34 0.92 -1.05
C LEU A 274 -10.77 1.19 -0.59
N ASN A 275 -11.02 1.13 0.72
CA ASN A 275 -12.34 1.41 1.28
C ASN A 275 -12.78 2.87 1.04
N GLN A 276 -11.85 3.83 1.02
CA GLN A 276 -12.16 5.23 0.66
C GLN A 276 -12.61 5.35 -0.81
N THR A 277 -12.07 4.54 -1.71
CA THR A 277 -12.51 4.47 -3.11
C THR A 277 -13.95 3.96 -3.17
N ILE A 278 -14.25 2.85 -2.47
CA ILE A 278 -15.57 2.22 -2.43
C ILE A 278 -16.61 3.14 -1.82
N THR A 279 -16.39 3.61 -0.59
CA THR A 279 -17.35 4.44 0.16
C THR A 279 -17.59 5.82 -0.45
N SER A 280 -16.71 6.28 -1.34
CA SER A 280 -16.89 7.52 -2.10
C SER A 280 -17.47 7.31 -3.50
N ASN A 281 -17.95 6.10 -3.81
CA ASN A 281 -18.43 5.66 -5.13
C ASN A 281 -17.45 6.04 -6.24
N GLY A 282 -16.16 5.80 -5.99
CA GLY A 282 -15.07 6.09 -6.91
C GLY A 282 -14.79 7.59 -7.09
N THR A 283 -15.16 8.47 -6.16
CA THR A 283 -14.71 9.87 -6.21
C THR A 283 -13.21 9.95 -5.98
N ASN A 284 -12.69 9.27 -4.94
CA ASN A 284 -11.26 9.02 -4.79
C ASN A 284 -10.89 7.81 -5.66
N LYS A 285 -9.90 7.95 -6.55
CA LYS A 285 -9.61 6.98 -7.62
C LYS A 285 -8.17 6.47 -7.58
N PHE A 286 -7.22 7.32 -7.21
CA PHE A 286 -5.80 6.98 -7.16
C PHE A 286 -5.23 7.39 -5.81
N SER A 287 -4.67 6.43 -5.08
CA SER A 287 -3.96 6.69 -3.82
C SER A 287 -2.49 6.35 -3.97
N LEU A 288 -1.60 7.30 -3.65
CA LEU A 288 -0.15 7.10 -3.61
C LEU A 288 0.37 7.19 -2.17
N LEU A 289 1.05 6.15 -1.72
CA LEU A 289 1.80 6.13 -0.47
C LEU A 289 3.29 6.02 -0.84
N SER A 290 4.14 6.93 -0.36
CA SER A 290 5.59 6.89 -0.64
C SER A 290 6.38 6.56 0.62
N GLY A 291 7.26 5.57 0.57
CA GLY A 291 8.01 5.10 1.72
C GLY A 291 9.33 4.39 1.36
N GLY A 292 9.89 3.69 2.34
CA GLY A 292 11.13 2.90 2.21
C GLY A 292 10.89 1.47 1.70
N TYR A 293 11.95 0.66 1.70
CA TYR A 293 11.84 -0.75 1.31
C TYR A 293 11.37 -1.64 2.47
N GLU A 294 11.52 -1.20 3.71
CA GLU A 294 11.26 -2.00 4.91
C GLU A 294 9.80 -2.45 4.99
N PRO A 295 8.80 -1.59 4.73
CA PRO A 295 7.42 -2.04 4.64
C PRO A 295 7.20 -3.07 3.53
N MET A 296 7.91 -2.98 2.41
CA MET A 296 7.78 -3.91 1.28
C MET A 296 8.33 -5.30 1.64
N LEU A 297 9.53 -5.38 2.21
CA LEU A 297 10.13 -6.66 2.64
C LEU A 297 9.25 -7.36 3.67
N ALA A 298 8.80 -6.62 4.69
CA ALA A 298 7.88 -7.15 5.68
C ALA A 298 6.56 -7.60 5.03
N PHE A 299 6.06 -6.85 4.02
CA PHE A 299 4.82 -7.18 3.32
C PHE A 299 4.95 -8.48 2.52
N PHE A 300 6.07 -8.66 1.82
CA PHE A 300 6.36 -9.87 1.05
C PHE A 300 6.25 -11.13 1.89
N ARG A 301 6.89 -11.10 3.06
CA ARG A 301 6.83 -12.22 3.99
C ARG A 301 5.46 -12.35 4.66
N LEU A 302 4.86 -11.25 5.10
CA LEU A 302 3.60 -11.26 5.85
C LEU A 302 2.44 -11.85 5.04
N HIS A 303 2.45 -11.63 3.73
CA HIS A 303 1.39 -12.02 2.79
C HIS A 303 1.76 -13.21 1.89
N ASP A 304 2.77 -14.00 2.29
CA ASP A 304 3.22 -15.23 1.64
C ASP A 304 3.65 -15.09 0.17
N LEU A 305 4.16 -13.91 -0.22
CA LEU A 305 4.60 -13.64 -1.59
C LEU A 305 5.92 -14.33 -1.97
N THR A 306 6.70 -14.80 -1.00
CA THR A 306 7.90 -15.61 -1.28
C THR A 306 7.59 -16.98 -1.88
N THR A 307 6.35 -17.46 -1.76
CA THR A 307 5.92 -18.74 -2.33
C THR A 307 5.79 -18.68 -3.86
N PRO A 308 5.08 -17.69 -4.46
CA PRO A 308 4.93 -17.61 -5.91
C PRO A 308 6.16 -17.12 -6.68
N SER A 309 7.09 -16.36 -6.07
CA SER A 309 8.28 -15.90 -6.79
C SER A 309 9.50 -15.68 -5.88
N PRO A 310 10.72 -16.04 -6.32
CA PRO A 310 11.95 -15.73 -5.60
C PRO A 310 12.28 -14.23 -5.56
N ASP A 311 11.65 -13.41 -6.43
CA ASP A 311 11.88 -11.95 -6.46
C ASP A 311 11.51 -11.25 -5.13
N PHE A 312 10.73 -11.93 -4.29
CA PHE A 312 10.25 -11.42 -3.00
C PHE A 312 11.22 -11.69 -1.82
N TYR A 313 12.40 -12.26 -2.07
CA TYR A 313 13.45 -12.41 -1.06
C TYR A 313 14.47 -11.25 -1.08
N GLY A 314 14.54 -10.49 -2.17
CA GLY A 314 15.51 -9.41 -2.33
C GLY A 314 14.99 -8.06 -1.86
N LEU A 315 15.91 -7.14 -1.57
CA LEU A 315 15.59 -5.72 -1.51
C LEU A 315 14.89 -5.33 -2.82
N PRO A 316 13.72 -4.68 -2.76
CA PRO A 316 13.14 -4.06 -3.94
C PRO A 316 14.16 -3.12 -4.59
N GLU A 317 14.10 -2.95 -5.91
CA GLU A 317 14.92 -1.99 -6.66
C GLU A 317 14.44 -0.55 -6.44
N TYR A 318 15.26 0.45 -6.79
CA TYR A 318 14.86 1.85 -6.66
C TYR A 318 13.61 2.16 -7.51
N ALA A 319 12.66 2.91 -6.93
CA ALA A 319 11.35 3.22 -7.50
C ALA A 319 10.42 2.01 -7.74
N SER A 320 10.64 0.87 -7.08
CA SER A 320 9.70 -0.25 -7.07
C SER A 320 8.33 0.12 -6.48
N THR A 321 7.27 -0.58 -6.90
CA THR A 321 5.90 -0.31 -6.44
C THR A 321 5.11 -1.57 -6.09
N LEU A 322 4.31 -1.47 -5.02
CA LEU A 322 3.18 -2.37 -4.73
C LEU A 322 1.90 -1.71 -5.23
N THR A 323 1.05 -2.43 -5.95
CA THR A 323 -0.22 -1.90 -6.48
C THR A 323 -1.37 -2.80 -6.15
N PHE A 324 -2.48 -2.21 -5.73
CA PHE A 324 -3.74 -2.88 -5.48
C PHE A 324 -4.78 -2.25 -6.40
N GLU A 325 -5.15 -2.98 -7.45
CA GLU A 325 -6.25 -2.61 -8.33
C GLU A 325 -7.57 -3.01 -7.67
N LEU A 326 -8.49 -2.05 -7.53
CA LEU A 326 -9.90 -2.31 -7.29
C LEU A 326 -10.63 -2.30 -8.63
N PHE A 327 -11.29 -3.39 -8.96
CA PHE A 327 -11.91 -3.58 -10.27
C PHE A 327 -13.17 -4.43 -10.19
N THR A 328 -13.92 -4.46 -11.28
CA THR A 328 -15.01 -5.42 -11.51
C THR A 328 -14.76 -6.19 -12.82
N GLU A 329 -15.29 -7.40 -12.92
CA GLU A 329 -15.16 -8.27 -14.10
C GLU A 329 -16.18 -7.95 -15.20
N GLU A 330 -16.88 -6.82 -15.05
CA GLU A 330 -17.81 -6.27 -16.04
C GLU A 330 -17.30 -4.95 -16.64
N ASN A 331 -17.80 -4.64 -17.84
CA ASN A 331 -17.52 -3.36 -18.51
C ASN A 331 -18.58 -2.34 -18.09
N VAL A 332 -18.26 -1.51 -17.10
CA VAL A 332 -19.23 -0.62 -16.45
C VAL A 332 -18.90 0.85 -16.72
N THR A 333 -19.95 1.67 -16.85
CA THR A 333 -19.81 3.13 -17.00
C THR A 333 -20.05 3.89 -15.69
N THR A 334 -20.50 3.18 -14.65
CA THR A 334 -20.79 3.70 -13.31
C THR A 334 -20.16 2.79 -12.27
N PHE A 335 -19.88 3.34 -11.10
CA PHE A 335 -19.36 2.53 -9.98
C PHE A 335 -20.42 1.50 -9.57
N PRO A 336 -20.06 0.20 -9.36
CA PRO A 336 -21.02 -0.82 -8.92
C PRO A 336 -21.62 -0.52 -7.55
N ASP A 337 -22.92 -0.76 -7.39
CA ASP A 337 -23.62 -0.55 -6.11
C ASP A 337 -23.39 -1.68 -5.09
N ALA A 338 -23.05 -2.89 -5.57
CA ALA A 338 -22.85 -4.07 -4.73
C ALA A 338 -21.36 -4.40 -4.56
N ASP A 339 -20.92 -4.50 -3.30
CA ASP A 339 -19.56 -4.92 -2.94
C ASP A 339 -19.20 -6.32 -3.48
N GLU A 340 -20.21 -7.13 -3.80
CA GLU A 340 -20.09 -8.48 -4.36
C GLU A 340 -19.42 -8.47 -5.75
N ASP A 341 -19.59 -7.38 -6.49
CA ASP A 341 -19.06 -7.19 -7.84
C ASP A 341 -17.61 -6.67 -7.83
N LEU A 342 -17.07 -6.39 -6.65
CA LEU A 342 -15.75 -5.78 -6.46
C LEU A 342 -14.68 -6.83 -6.19
N ARG A 343 -13.53 -6.64 -6.84
CA ARG A 343 -12.37 -7.52 -6.73
C ARG A 343 -11.10 -6.72 -6.54
N ILE A 344 -10.13 -7.32 -5.86
CA ILE A 344 -8.79 -6.79 -5.65
C ILE A 344 -7.76 -7.66 -6.37
N ARG A 345 -6.83 -7.01 -7.07
CA ARG A 345 -5.65 -7.66 -7.66
C ARG A 345 -4.39 -6.96 -7.18
N PHE A 346 -3.44 -7.73 -6.64
CA PHE A 346 -2.13 -7.24 -6.23
C PHE A 346 -1.14 -7.36 -7.38
N LEU A 347 -0.36 -6.30 -7.61
CA LEU A 347 0.71 -6.26 -8.59
C LEU A 347 1.99 -5.70 -7.97
N PHE A 348 3.12 -6.25 -8.40
CA PHE A 348 4.44 -5.78 -8.04
C PHE A 348 5.19 -5.35 -9.30
N ARG A 349 5.83 -4.18 -9.25
CA ARG A 349 6.83 -3.74 -10.22
C ARG A 349 8.15 -3.55 -9.48
N ASN A 350 9.18 -4.28 -9.88
CA ASN A 350 10.49 -4.21 -9.23
C ASN A 350 11.43 -3.23 -9.94
N GLY A 351 11.25 -1.94 -9.65
CA GLY A 351 12.15 -0.87 -10.08
C GLY A 351 11.65 -0.03 -11.26
N SER A 352 12.50 0.87 -11.71
CA SER A 352 12.19 1.87 -12.75
C SER A 352 12.56 1.48 -14.17
N ASN A 353 13.30 0.38 -14.37
CA ASN A 353 13.71 -0.03 -15.72
C ASN A 353 12.49 -0.29 -16.62
N PRO A 354 12.53 0.11 -17.91
CA PRO A 354 11.38 -0.03 -18.82
C PRO A 354 10.94 -1.48 -19.11
N ASP A 355 11.81 -2.47 -18.87
CA ASP A 355 11.51 -3.90 -19.01
C ASP A 355 10.73 -4.47 -17.81
N ARG A 356 10.56 -3.69 -16.74
CA ARG A 356 9.85 -4.09 -15.52
C ARG A 356 8.38 -3.69 -15.60
N ASN A 357 7.52 -4.65 -15.88
CA ASN A 357 6.08 -4.45 -15.91
C ASN A 357 5.42 -4.73 -14.55
N LEU A 358 4.23 -4.15 -14.33
CA LEU A 358 3.36 -4.55 -13.23
C LEU A 358 2.91 -5.99 -13.43
N THR A 359 3.33 -6.86 -12.51
CA THR A 359 3.05 -8.30 -12.57
C THR A 359 2.14 -8.69 -11.43
N ALA A 360 1.04 -9.39 -11.73
CA ALA A 360 0.07 -9.82 -10.73
C ALA A 360 0.57 -11.06 -9.98
N PHE A 361 0.40 -11.08 -8.66
CA PHE A 361 0.77 -12.21 -7.81
C PHE A 361 -0.38 -12.56 -6.85
N PRO A 362 -0.56 -13.85 -6.51
CA PRO A 362 -1.53 -14.25 -5.51
C PRO A 362 -1.06 -13.80 -4.12
N LEU A 363 -2.01 -13.38 -3.27
CA LEU A 363 -1.76 -13.03 -1.88
C LEU A 363 -2.19 -14.16 -0.93
N PHE A 364 -1.68 -14.12 0.30
CA PHE A 364 -2.12 -14.95 1.42
C PHE A 364 -1.95 -16.47 1.18
N GLY A 365 -0.93 -16.85 0.39
CA GLY A 365 -0.64 -18.25 0.05
C GLY A 365 -1.68 -18.90 -0.88
N LYS A 366 -2.58 -18.11 -1.46
CA LYS A 366 -3.59 -18.57 -2.43
C LYS A 366 -2.98 -18.80 -3.81
N LYS A 367 -3.79 -19.29 -4.76
CA LYS A 367 -3.39 -19.47 -6.16
C LYS A 367 -3.99 -18.41 -7.08
N GLU A 368 -5.12 -17.84 -6.68
CA GLU A 368 -5.86 -16.83 -7.41
C GLU A 368 -5.13 -15.49 -7.36
N ILE A 369 -4.94 -14.87 -8.53
CA ILE A 369 -4.30 -13.55 -8.66
C ILE A 369 -5.25 -12.38 -8.35
N SER A 370 -6.53 -12.66 -8.12
CA SER A 370 -7.52 -11.69 -7.67
C SER A 370 -8.49 -12.31 -6.67
N LEU A 371 -9.01 -11.49 -5.77
CA LEU A 371 -9.92 -11.91 -4.70
C LEU A 371 -11.15 -11.00 -4.68
N PRO A 372 -12.35 -11.52 -4.33
CA PRO A 372 -13.47 -10.66 -3.96
C PRO A 372 -13.05 -9.67 -2.86
N TRP A 373 -13.56 -8.44 -2.91
CA TRP A 373 -13.23 -7.39 -1.94
C TRP A 373 -13.41 -7.85 -0.49
N THR A 374 -14.51 -8.55 -0.20
CA THR A 374 -14.84 -9.05 1.15
C THR A 374 -13.82 -10.07 1.67
N GLU A 375 -13.35 -10.98 0.82
CA GLU A 375 -12.30 -11.95 1.16
C GLU A 375 -10.95 -11.25 1.35
N PHE A 376 -10.60 -10.32 0.45
CA PHE A 376 -9.38 -9.51 0.61
C PHE A 376 -9.39 -8.75 1.93
N LEU A 377 -10.49 -8.06 2.24
CA LEU A 377 -10.65 -7.29 3.47
C LEU A 377 -10.50 -8.18 4.70
N HIS A 378 -11.14 -9.35 4.71
CA HIS A 378 -11.05 -10.31 5.81
C HIS A 378 -9.60 -10.78 6.04
N GLN A 379 -8.93 -11.28 5.00
CA GLN A 379 -7.55 -11.79 5.10
C GLN A 379 -6.56 -10.68 5.50
N MET A 380 -6.66 -9.52 4.86
CA MET A 380 -5.77 -8.39 5.10
C MET A 380 -5.94 -7.82 6.52
N SER A 381 -7.17 -7.76 7.03
CA SER A 381 -7.46 -7.23 8.37
C SER A 381 -6.87 -8.09 9.48
N GLN A 382 -6.91 -9.42 9.34
CA GLN A 382 -6.31 -10.36 10.30
C GLN A 382 -4.79 -10.17 10.47
N LEU A 383 -4.14 -9.60 9.47
CA LEU A 383 -2.70 -9.35 9.44
C LEU A 383 -2.35 -7.90 9.80
N SER A 384 -3.34 -7.02 9.94
CA SER A 384 -3.11 -5.59 10.12
C SER A 384 -2.97 -5.16 11.59
N ILE A 385 -2.49 -3.93 11.80
CA ILE A 385 -2.68 -3.15 13.03
C ILE A 385 -3.40 -1.91 12.58
N ASP A 386 -4.64 -1.74 13.03
CA ASP A 386 -5.52 -0.70 12.52
C ASP A 386 -5.73 0.47 13.49
N THR A 387 -5.12 0.41 14.68
CA THR A 387 -5.14 1.50 15.65
C THR A 387 -3.74 1.93 16.07
N ALA A 388 -3.58 3.25 16.28
CA ALA A 388 -2.34 3.79 16.81
C ALA A 388 -2.11 3.38 18.28
N ASP A 389 -3.18 3.07 19.01
CA ASP A 389 -3.11 2.56 20.38
C ASP A 389 -2.44 1.18 20.44
N GLU A 390 -2.93 0.21 19.65
CA GLU A 390 -2.31 -1.12 19.54
C GLU A 390 -0.84 -1.01 19.10
N TRP A 391 -0.53 -0.13 18.13
CA TRP A 391 0.86 0.12 17.74
C TRP A 391 1.70 0.68 18.89
N CYS A 392 1.19 1.64 19.66
CA CYS A 392 1.88 2.23 20.81
C CYS A 392 2.13 1.20 21.92
N GLU A 393 1.21 0.28 22.14
CA GLU A 393 1.36 -0.84 23.08
C GLU A 393 2.48 -1.80 22.63
N ILE A 394 2.42 -2.24 21.36
CA ILE A 394 3.37 -3.21 20.80
C ILE A 394 4.78 -2.61 20.71
N CYS A 395 4.90 -1.41 20.15
CA CYS A 395 6.20 -0.77 19.93
C CYS A 395 6.80 -0.17 21.21
N ASN A 396 5.94 0.25 22.16
CA ASN A 396 6.32 0.87 23.42
C ASN A 396 7.41 1.96 23.29
N PRO A 397 7.22 2.99 22.45
CA PRO A 397 8.19 4.07 22.29
C PRO A 397 8.26 4.95 23.54
N SER A 398 9.40 5.61 23.75
CA SER A 398 9.50 6.69 24.73
C SER A 398 8.66 7.91 24.30
N GLN A 399 8.28 8.76 25.26
CA GLN A 399 7.54 10.01 24.98
C GLN A 399 8.29 10.94 24.01
N LYS A 400 9.63 10.94 24.04
CA LYS A 400 10.45 11.73 23.10
C LYS A 400 10.40 11.18 21.68
N GLN A 401 10.29 9.86 21.54
CA GLN A 401 10.25 9.19 20.24
C GLN A 401 8.90 9.36 19.56
N LYS A 402 7.80 9.12 20.27
CA LYS A 402 6.42 9.27 19.75
C LYS A 402 5.54 9.96 20.79
N PRO A 403 5.47 11.30 20.78
CA PRO A 403 4.70 12.05 21.77
C PRO A 403 3.22 11.66 21.82
N PHE A 404 2.62 11.35 20.67
CA PHE A 404 1.21 10.95 20.59
C PHE A 404 0.89 9.65 21.34
N CYS A 405 1.88 8.77 21.59
CA CYS A 405 1.63 7.56 22.38
C CYS A 405 1.32 7.87 23.86
N SER A 406 1.65 9.06 24.35
CA SER A 406 1.35 9.46 25.73
C SER A 406 -0.15 9.63 25.98
N SER A 407 -0.93 10.09 24.99
CA SER A 407 -2.37 10.29 25.16
C SER A 407 -3.12 8.98 25.34
N PHE A 408 -2.63 7.89 24.73
CA PHE A 408 -3.23 6.55 24.89
C PHE A 408 -2.91 5.93 26.27
N ARG A 409 -1.75 6.26 26.85
CA ARG A 409 -1.37 5.78 28.19
C ARG A 409 -2.20 6.42 29.30
N ILE A 410 -2.58 7.69 29.15
CA ILE A 410 -3.37 8.42 30.16
C ILE A 410 -4.77 7.81 30.32
N SER A 411 -5.38 7.37 29.21
CA SER A 411 -6.69 6.71 29.21
C SER A 411 -6.75 5.43 30.06
N TYR A 412 -5.64 4.72 30.21
CA TYR A 412 -5.55 3.48 31.00
C TYR A 412 -5.48 3.73 32.51
N TYR A 413 -4.85 4.83 32.94
CA TYR A 413 -4.71 5.18 34.37
C TYR A 413 -5.95 5.88 34.95
N THR A 414 -6.79 6.50 34.12
CA THR A 414 -8.08 7.05 34.57
C THR A 414 -9.18 5.99 34.78
N SER A 415 -8.91 4.72 34.47
CA SER A 415 -9.86 3.61 34.64
C SER A 415 -9.52 2.66 35.79
N SER A 416 -8.39 2.81 36.49
CA SER A 416 -8.00 1.92 37.59
C SER A 416 -8.10 2.51 38.99
N ASP A 417 -8.45 3.80 39.14
CA ASP A 417 -8.76 4.41 40.43
C ASP A 417 -10.03 5.23 40.30
N LEU A 418 -11.14 4.72 40.85
CA LEU A 418 -12.21 5.44 41.56
C LEU A 418 -13.42 4.52 41.70
N TYR A 419 -13.50 3.86 42.86
CA TYR A 419 -14.79 3.73 43.53
C TYR A 419 -15.36 5.16 43.71
N ASP A 420 -16.67 5.28 43.47
CA ASP A 420 -17.58 6.29 44.04
C ASP A 420 -18.02 7.49 43.17
N HIS A 421 -19.31 7.42 42.80
CA HIS A 421 -20.32 8.49 42.57
C HIS A 421 -20.21 9.49 41.40
N GLY A 422 -21.17 9.36 40.48
CA GLY A 422 -22.02 10.50 40.09
C GLY A 422 -21.73 11.21 38.77
N HIS A 423 -22.54 10.88 37.75
CA HIS A 423 -22.98 11.68 36.60
C HIS A 423 -22.09 12.81 36.04
N GLY A 424 -21.66 12.62 34.79
CA GLY A 424 -21.47 13.73 33.85
C GLY A 424 -20.19 13.68 33.01
N HIS A 425 -20.01 12.65 32.18
CA HIS A 425 -18.91 12.67 31.21
C HIS A 425 -19.31 13.43 29.94
N LYS A 426 -18.79 14.67 29.87
CA LYS A 426 -18.59 15.40 28.62
C LYS A 426 -17.67 14.56 27.73
N GLY A 427 -18.19 14.15 26.58
CA GLY A 427 -17.45 13.44 25.56
C GLY A 427 -16.32 14.29 24.98
N ILE A 428 -15.15 13.69 24.85
CA ILE A 428 -14.10 14.17 23.97
C ILE A 428 -14.30 13.53 22.59
N SER A 429 -14.10 14.35 21.57
CA SER A 429 -14.41 14.11 20.16
C SER A 429 -13.74 12.85 19.58
N ASN A 430 -14.56 12.02 18.91
CA ASN A 430 -14.16 10.86 18.10
C ASN A 430 -13.42 11.26 16.80
N ALA A 431 -12.28 11.94 16.91
CA ALA A 431 -11.55 12.44 15.74
C ALA A 431 -10.14 11.85 15.55
N ALA A 432 -9.62 11.08 16.51
CA ALA A 432 -8.23 10.59 16.44
C ALA A 432 -8.04 9.06 16.37
N SER A 433 -9.11 8.25 16.52
CA SER A 433 -8.94 6.80 16.76
C SER A 433 -9.94 5.87 16.04
N GLY A 434 -10.88 6.40 15.25
CA GLY A 434 -12.12 5.67 14.97
C GLY A 434 -12.46 5.32 13.52
N VAL A 435 -11.60 5.59 12.53
CA VAL A 435 -11.98 5.32 11.13
C VAL A 435 -11.68 3.88 10.72
N ILE A 436 -10.55 3.31 11.12
CA ILE A 436 -10.15 1.98 10.62
C ILE A 436 -10.89 0.86 11.38
N GLY A 437 -11.00 0.94 12.70
CA GLY A 437 -11.78 -0.03 13.49
C GLY A 437 -13.28 -0.04 13.17
N ALA A 438 -13.86 1.09 12.74
CA ALA A 438 -15.25 1.15 12.28
C ALA A 438 -15.44 0.47 10.91
N VAL A 439 -14.45 0.57 10.01
CA VAL A 439 -14.47 -0.09 8.70
C VAL A 439 -14.30 -1.60 8.84
N VAL A 440 -13.41 -2.05 9.73
CA VAL A 440 -13.22 -3.49 10.04
C VAL A 440 -14.48 -4.08 10.66
N MET A 441 -15.10 -3.39 11.64
CA MET A 441 -16.37 -3.86 12.22
C MET A 441 -17.51 -3.88 11.21
N LEU A 442 -17.63 -2.88 10.34
CA LEU A 442 -18.66 -2.86 9.29
C LEU A 442 -18.45 -3.98 8.26
N GLY A 443 -17.20 -4.23 7.86
CA GLY A 443 -16.84 -5.33 6.95
C GLY A 443 -17.14 -6.71 7.54
N ILE A 444 -16.84 -6.94 8.83
CA ILE A 444 -17.13 -8.21 9.51
C ILE A 444 -18.65 -8.39 9.67
N LEU A 445 -19.38 -7.33 10.05
CA LEU A 445 -20.83 -7.39 10.23
C LEU A 445 -21.56 -7.63 8.90
N THR A 446 -21.11 -7.03 7.80
CA THR A 446 -21.67 -7.26 6.45
C THR A 446 -21.35 -8.66 5.93
N ALA A 447 -20.13 -9.17 6.13
CA ALA A 447 -19.77 -10.54 5.75
C ALA A 447 -20.57 -11.60 6.54
N ALA A 448 -20.78 -11.37 7.84
CA ALA A 448 -21.61 -12.23 8.69
C ALA A 448 -23.08 -12.20 8.25
N ALA A 449 -23.63 -11.01 7.96
CA ALA A 449 -24.99 -10.85 7.47
C ALA A 449 -25.20 -11.49 6.08
N GLY A 450 -24.26 -11.29 5.14
CA GLY A 450 -24.29 -11.90 3.81
C GLY A 450 -24.22 -13.43 3.86
N SER A 451 -23.35 -13.97 4.72
CA SER A 451 -23.27 -15.42 4.97
C SER A 451 -24.59 -15.97 5.51
N ALA A 452 -25.19 -15.30 6.50
CA ALA A 452 -26.49 -15.69 7.06
C ALA A 452 -27.61 -15.63 6.01
N PHE A 453 -27.62 -14.61 5.14
CA PHE A 453 -28.58 -14.48 4.05
C PHE A 453 -28.46 -15.62 3.03
N LEU A 454 -27.24 -16.03 2.66
CA LEU A 454 -27.00 -17.17 1.76
C LEU A 454 -27.44 -18.51 2.38
N PHE A 455 -27.23 -18.69 3.70
CA PHE A 455 -27.74 -19.86 4.41
C PHE A 455 -29.27 -19.90 4.47
N LEU A 456 -29.93 -18.76 4.69
CA LEU A 456 -31.39 -18.64 4.69
C LEU A 456 -31.99 -18.83 3.30
N ARG A 457 -31.37 -18.27 2.26
CA ARG A 457 -31.81 -18.44 0.86
C ARG A 457 -31.67 -19.89 0.40
N ARG A 458 -30.54 -20.56 0.68
CA ARG A 458 -30.36 -21.99 0.40
C ARG A 458 -31.35 -22.87 1.17
N ARG A 459 -31.79 -22.43 2.35
CA ARG A 459 -32.81 -23.14 3.14
C ARG A 459 -34.20 -22.97 2.53
N TRP A 460 -34.52 -21.78 2.01
CA TRP A 460 -35.78 -21.52 1.31
C TRP A 460 -35.86 -22.23 -0.05
N GLU A 461 -34.76 -22.29 -0.81
CA GLU A 461 -34.73 -23.03 -2.08
C GLU A 461 -34.82 -24.56 -1.88
N ARG A 462 -34.46 -25.08 -0.70
CA ARG A 462 -34.66 -26.49 -0.31
C ARG A 462 -36.07 -26.78 0.21
N THR A 463 -36.83 -25.75 0.60
CA THR A 463 -38.25 -25.86 0.93
C THR A 463 -39.07 -25.25 -0.20
N GLY A 464 -39.17 -25.96 -1.33
CA GLY A 464 -40.12 -25.62 -2.38
C GLY A 464 -41.56 -25.58 -1.84
N PRO A 465 -42.46 -24.81 -2.48
CA PRO A 465 -43.81 -24.59 -1.98
C PRO A 465 -44.62 -25.89 -2.05
N VAL A 466 -45.14 -26.33 -0.90
CA VAL A 466 -46.18 -27.34 -0.84
C VAL A 466 -47.45 -26.72 -1.39
N GLY A 467 -47.75 -26.99 -2.66
CA GLY A 467 -49.04 -26.74 -3.29
C GLY A 467 -49.87 -28.02 -3.37
N SER A 468 -51.20 -27.85 -3.37
CA SER A 468 -52.31 -28.80 -3.63
C SER A 468 -53.10 -29.18 -2.35
N LEU A 469 -54.44 -29.08 -2.24
CA LEU A 469 -55.54 -28.71 -3.14
C LEU A 469 -56.85 -28.64 -2.29
N LEU A 470 -57.88 -27.98 -2.83
CA LEU A 470 -59.34 -28.05 -2.54
C LEU A 470 -59.97 -26.97 -1.64
N GLY A 471 -60.94 -26.24 -2.20
CA GLY A 471 -62.01 -25.58 -1.43
C GLY A 471 -62.61 -24.31 -2.02
N THR A 472 -63.43 -24.46 -3.06
CA THR A 472 -64.50 -23.57 -3.56
C THR A 472 -64.99 -22.40 -2.67
N GLY A 473 -65.16 -21.20 -3.24
CA GLY A 473 -66.07 -20.18 -2.68
C GLY A 473 -65.86 -18.73 -3.14
N VAL A 474 -66.51 -18.33 -4.23
CA VAL A 474 -66.92 -16.94 -4.55
C VAL A 474 -68.36 -16.77 -4.01
N PRO A 475 -68.93 -15.61 -3.58
CA PRO A 475 -68.63 -14.20 -3.92
C PRO A 475 -68.72 -13.14 -2.77
N ARG A 476 -68.20 -11.91 -2.99
CA ARG A 476 -69.01 -10.65 -3.14
C ARG A 476 -68.19 -9.34 -3.05
N LYS A 477 -68.67 -8.39 -3.86
CA LYS A 477 -68.48 -6.92 -3.91
C LYS A 477 -68.08 -6.21 -2.61
N GLY A 478 -67.22 -5.20 -2.76
CA GLY A 478 -67.06 -4.07 -1.84
C GLY A 478 -66.21 -2.95 -2.46
N SER A 479 -66.86 -1.97 -3.07
CA SER A 479 -66.31 -0.65 -3.40
C SER A 479 -66.09 0.15 -2.11
N ILE A 480 -65.07 1.02 -2.05
CA ILE A 480 -65.15 2.41 -1.54
C ILE A 480 -63.76 3.11 -1.62
N ARG A 481 -63.78 4.21 -2.40
CA ARG A 481 -63.16 5.55 -2.24
C ARG A 481 -61.71 5.73 -1.77
N SER A 482 -60.93 6.29 -2.70
CA SER A 482 -60.33 7.64 -2.65
C SER A 482 -60.36 8.38 -1.30
N LEU A 483 -59.17 8.72 -0.80
CA LEU A 483 -58.93 9.87 0.07
C LEU A 483 -57.68 10.61 -0.41
N THR A 484 -57.93 11.67 -1.16
CA THR A 484 -57.01 12.77 -1.41
C THR A 484 -57.06 13.69 -0.19
N LEU A 485 -55.91 14.10 0.34
CA LEU A 485 -55.78 15.32 1.14
C LEU A 485 -54.43 15.96 0.84
N SER A 486 -54.50 16.99 0.00
CA SER A 486 -53.50 18.04 -0.17
C SER A 486 -53.88 19.21 0.75
N ILE A 487 -52.87 19.92 1.24
CA ILE A 487 -52.77 21.34 1.69
C ILE A 487 -51.47 21.36 2.52
N GLY A 488 -50.49 22.25 2.39
CA GLY A 488 -50.24 23.48 1.63
C GLY A 488 -48.92 23.99 2.22
N ASN A 489 -47.89 24.20 1.41
CA ASN A 489 -47.43 25.52 0.96
C ASN A 489 -47.05 26.47 2.11
N GLU A 490 -45.75 26.65 2.36
CA GLU A 490 -45.23 27.97 2.74
C GLU A 490 -43.83 28.20 2.17
N ARG A 491 -43.67 29.44 1.69
CA ARG A 491 -42.60 29.97 0.85
C ARG A 491 -41.57 30.75 1.69
N VAL A 492 -40.29 30.48 1.40
CA VAL A 492 -39.26 31.46 0.96
C VAL A 492 -38.69 32.55 1.90
N ARG A 493 -37.37 32.76 1.68
CA ARG A 493 -36.47 33.92 1.93
C ARG A 493 -35.83 33.99 3.32
N VAL A 494 -34.53 34.24 3.45
CA VAL A 494 -33.56 34.96 2.57
C VAL A 494 -32.37 34.10 2.21
#